data_AF-A0A2C9M2G7-F1
#
_entry.id   AF-A0A2C9M2G7-F1
#
_cell.length_a   1.000
_cell.length_b   1.000
_cell.length_c   1.000
_cell.angle_alpha   90.00
_cell.angle_beta   90.00
_cell.angle_gamma   90.00
#
_symmetry.space_group_name_H-M   'P 1'
#
loop_
_entity.id
_entity.type
_entity.pdbx_description
1 polymer ?
#
loop_
_entity_poly.entity_id
_entity_poly.type
_entity_poly.pdbx_seq_one_letter_code
_entity_poly.pdbx_strand_id
1 'polypeptide(L)'
;MSQAARSRRQATEMTTENLDKMADQDKALLKVPNGVNGSIRVDKNANGLDVKIQPKREDNPYGIPIDRGWAWVIVVACFGMHVLVVGGIKSFGVLFVELQEKYHVQAKELGIIQGMAFTLMMALGLPANMLAQRFNSRKVVFMGGLLTALGFILTAYMPHFSLLYITYGVIT
;
A
#
# COMPACT_ATOMS: atom_id res chain seq x y z
N MET A 1 36.55 65.89 20.49
CA MET A 1 35.30 65.44 19.83
C MET A 1 35.17 63.92 19.59
N SER A 2 36.20 63.10 19.86
CA SER A 2 36.19 61.64 19.56
C SER A 2 35.47 60.75 20.60
N GLN A 3 35.36 61.16 21.87
CA GLN A 3 34.81 60.31 22.93
C GLN A 3 33.27 60.29 22.99
N ALA A 4 32.60 61.41 22.73
CA ALA A 4 31.12 61.47 22.73
C ALA A 4 30.50 60.61 21.63
N ALA A 5 31.16 60.49 20.47
CA ALA A 5 30.72 59.62 19.39
C ALA A 5 30.90 58.13 19.71
N ARG A 6 31.97 57.76 20.43
CA ARG A 6 32.20 56.38 20.89
C ARG A 6 31.19 55.95 21.95
N SER A 7 30.88 56.84 22.91
CA SER A 7 29.89 56.57 23.95
C SER A 7 28.47 56.35 23.38
N ARG A 8 28.07 57.14 22.38
CA ARG A 8 26.78 56.93 21.68
C ARG A 8 26.73 55.61 20.92
N ARG A 9 27.82 55.23 20.24
CA ARG A 9 27.91 53.95 19.52
C ARG A 9 27.79 52.76 20.47
N GLN A 10 28.47 52.81 21.62
CA GLN A 10 28.39 51.77 22.65
C GLN A 10 26.98 51.65 23.25
N ALA A 11 26.27 52.77 23.44
CA ALA A 11 24.88 52.74 23.93
C ALA A 11 23.92 52.11 22.90
N THR A 12 24.09 52.41 21.60
CA THR A 12 23.29 51.77 20.53
C THR A 12 23.62 50.29 20.38
N GLU A 13 24.89 49.90 20.44
CA GLU A 13 25.33 48.50 20.35
C GLU A 13 24.80 47.66 21.52
N MET A 14 24.84 48.22 22.74
CA MET A 14 24.30 47.58 23.94
C MET A 14 22.78 47.43 23.85
N THR A 15 22.08 48.39 23.22
CA THR A 15 20.63 48.30 23.03
C THR A 15 20.28 47.25 21.98
N THR A 16 21.01 47.18 20.86
CA THR A 16 20.78 46.17 19.81
C THR A 16 21.06 44.75 20.31
N GLU A 17 22.14 44.56 21.10
CA GLU A 17 22.46 43.25 21.66
C GLU A 17 21.36 42.75 22.63
N ASN A 18 20.77 43.66 23.41
CA ASN A 18 19.67 43.31 24.31
C ASN A 18 18.37 42.99 23.54
N LEU A 19 18.11 43.70 22.43
CA LEU A 19 16.96 43.40 21.56
C LEU A 19 17.11 42.03 20.89
N ASP A 20 18.31 41.69 20.45
CA ASP A 20 18.61 40.37 19.86
C ASP A 20 18.44 39.26 20.89
N LYS A 21 18.90 39.46 22.14
CA LYS A 21 18.68 38.51 23.24
C LYS A 21 17.20 38.31 23.56
N MET A 22 16.40 39.38 23.53
CA MET A 22 14.95 39.28 23.74
C MET A 22 14.24 38.53 22.62
N ALA A 23 14.66 38.74 21.36
CA ALA A 23 14.10 38.03 20.21
C ALA A 23 14.46 36.53 20.20
N ASP A 24 15.66 36.18 20.66
CA ASP A 24 16.08 34.77 20.79
C ASP A 24 15.33 34.06 21.94
N GLN A 25 15.07 34.79 23.04
CA GLN A 25 14.27 34.28 24.15
C GLN A 25 12.81 34.00 23.74
N ASP A 26 12.20 34.87 22.92
CA ASP A 26 10.84 34.64 22.40
C ASP A 26 10.78 33.42 21.46
N LYS A 27 11.80 33.22 20.62
CA LYS A 27 11.94 31.99 19.81
C LYS A 27 12.12 30.74 20.66
N ALA A 28 12.79 30.84 21.81
CA ALA A 28 12.93 29.74 22.75
C ALA A 28 11.59 29.37 23.42
N LEU A 29 10.72 30.36 23.69
CA LEU A 29 9.36 30.12 24.17
C LEU A 29 8.44 29.51 23.10
N LEU A 30 8.69 29.83 21.82
CA LEU A 30 8.00 29.19 20.68
C LEU A 30 8.54 27.79 20.35
N LYS A 31 9.57 27.31 21.07
CA LYS A 31 10.11 25.96 20.88
C LYS A 31 9.15 24.97 21.52
N VAL A 32 8.52 24.15 20.68
CA VAL A 32 7.55 23.13 21.07
C VAL A 32 8.14 22.23 22.17
N PRO A 33 7.45 22.02 23.31
CA PRO A 33 7.94 21.15 24.38
C PRO A 33 8.29 19.77 23.84
N ASN A 34 9.46 19.25 24.23
CA ASN A 34 9.92 17.92 23.84
C ASN A 34 8.86 16.87 24.24
N GLY A 35 8.15 16.32 23.24
CA GLY A 35 7.05 15.38 23.42
C GLY A 35 5.80 15.70 22.61
N VAL A 36 5.67 16.93 22.08
CA VAL A 36 4.53 17.32 21.22
C VAL A 36 4.97 17.35 19.75
N ASN A 37 4.52 16.37 18.96
CA ASN A 37 4.78 16.30 17.52
C ASN A 37 3.70 17.09 16.75
N GLY A 38 3.86 18.41 16.67
CA GLY A 38 2.89 19.33 16.10
C GLY A 38 3.45 20.74 15.91
N SER A 39 2.82 21.55 15.06
CA SER A 39 3.10 22.98 15.00
C SER A 39 2.12 23.74 15.89
N ILE A 40 2.65 24.63 16.73
CA ILE A 40 1.83 25.52 17.55
C ILE A 40 1.42 26.70 16.66
N ARG A 41 0.12 26.93 16.52
CA ARG A 41 -0.39 28.15 15.92
C ARG A 41 -1.04 28.99 17.00
N VAL A 42 -0.72 30.28 16.98
CA VAL A 42 -1.25 31.26 17.91
C VAL A 42 -2.14 32.19 17.10
N ASP A 43 -3.45 32.06 17.28
CA ASP A 43 -4.43 32.94 16.66
C ASP A 43 -4.81 34.02 17.70
N LYS A 44 -5.11 35.23 17.24
CA LYS A 44 -5.53 36.34 18.11
C LYS A 44 -7.02 36.54 17.93
N ASN A 45 -7.79 36.32 18.99
CA ASN A 45 -9.23 36.51 19.01
C ASN A 45 -9.63 37.69 19.90
N ALA A 46 -10.93 38.02 19.89
CA ALA A 46 -11.48 39.16 20.64
C ALA A 46 -11.28 39.07 22.17
N ASN A 47 -10.96 37.87 22.69
CA ASN A 47 -10.81 37.57 24.12
C ASN A 47 -9.35 37.28 24.52
N GLY A 48 -8.38 37.34 23.58
CA GLY A 48 -6.96 37.09 23.85
C GLY A 48 -6.24 36.28 22.76
N LEU A 49 -5.08 35.72 23.11
CA LEU A 49 -4.31 34.80 22.25
C LEU A 49 -4.81 33.37 22.47
N ASP A 50 -5.38 32.74 21.44
CA ASP A 50 -5.66 31.29 21.47
C ASP A 50 -4.51 30.49 20.88
N VAL A 51 -4.01 29.56 21.68
CA VAL A 51 -2.93 28.64 21.30
C VAL A 51 -3.55 27.32 20.89
N LYS A 52 -3.54 27.02 19.59
CA LYS A 52 -4.08 25.78 19.03
C LYS A 52 -2.94 24.87 18.56
N ILE A 53 -2.87 23.68 19.15
CA ILE A 53 -1.93 22.64 18.72
C ILE A 53 -2.50 21.99 17.45
N GLN A 54 -1.88 22.23 16.29
CA GLN A 54 -2.18 21.41 15.12
C GLN A 54 -1.36 20.13 15.22
N PRO A 55 -1.99 18.94 15.30
CA PRO A 55 -1.25 17.70 15.20
C PRO A 55 -0.54 17.71 13.84
N LYS A 56 0.78 17.48 13.84
CA LYS A 56 1.52 17.33 12.59
C LYS A 56 0.85 16.15 11.88
N ARG A 57 0.21 16.41 10.73
CA ARG A 57 -0.31 15.35 9.87
C ARG A 57 0.88 14.42 9.67
N GLU A 58 0.75 13.19 10.16
CA GLU A 58 1.75 12.15 9.97
C GLU A 58 1.96 12.07 8.46
N ASP A 59 3.05 12.69 8.01
CA ASP A 59 3.49 12.68 6.65
C ASP A 59 3.95 11.25 6.42
N ASN A 60 2.98 10.42 6.03
CA ASN A 60 3.23 9.10 5.49
C ASN A 60 4.44 9.25 4.55
N PRO A 61 5.59 8.62 4.83
CA PRO A 61 6.76 8.74 3.98
C PRO A 61 6.49 8.26 2.54
N TYR A 62 5.33 7.62 2.31
CA TYR A 62 4.80 7.20 1.01
C TYR A 62 3.77 8.14 0.37
N GLY A 63 3.45 9.29 0.96
CA GLY A 63 2.61 10.32 0.33
C GLY A 63 1.17 9.93 -0.02
N ILE A 64 0.70 8.76 0.42
CA ILE A 64 -0.65 8.27 0.10
C ILE A 64 -1.63 8.93 1.07
N PRO A 65 -2.59 9.75 0.59
CA PRO A 65 -3.68 10.21 1.45
C PRO A 65 -4.41 9.00 2.00
N ILE A 66 -4.75 9.00 3.30
CA ILE A 66 -5.53 7.92 3.90
C ILE A 66 -6.87 7.84 3.16
N ASP A 67 -7.04 6.82 2.32
CA ASP A 67 -8.22 6.64 1.48
C ASP A 67 -9.44 6.29 2.35
N ARG A 68 -10.25 7.30 2.69
CA ARG A 68 -11.37 7.18 3.64
C ARG A 68 -12.61 6.42 3.12
N GLY A 69 -12.60 5.92 1.88
CA GLY A 69 -13.75 5.22 1.29
C GLY A 69 -13.43 4.19 0.20
N TRP A 70 -12.39 4.42 -0.60
CA TRP A 70 -11.95 3.46 -1.64
C TRP A 70 -11.46 2.13 -1.08
N ALA A 71 -10.97 2.12 0.16
CA ALA A 71 -10.52 0.90 0.84
C ALA A 71 -11.62 -0.18 0.90
N TRP A 72 -12.89 0.21 1.13
CA TRP A 72 -14.00 -0.75 1.21
C TRP A 72 -14.26 -1.48 -0.10
N VAL A 73 -14.15 -0.78 -1.23
CA VAL A 73 -14.32 -1.37 -2.56
C VAL A 73 -13.22 -2.42 -2.81
N ILE A 74 -11.99 -2.11 -2.39
CA ILE A 74 -10.85 -3.03 -2.52
C ILE A 74 -11.03 -4.25 -1.62
N VAL A 75 -11.55 -4.09 -0.40
CA VAL A 75 -11.83 -5.21 0.51
C VAL A 75 -12.88 -6.15 -0.08
N VAL A 76 -14.00 -5.62 -0.59
CA VAL A 76 -15.04 -6.44 -1.23
C VAL A 76 -14.50 -7.15 -2.47
N ALA A 77 -13.70 -6.47 -3.29
CA ALA A 77 -13.06 -7.08 -4.46
C ALA A 77 -12.08 -8.21 -4.06
N CYS A 78 -11.27 -7.99 -3.03
CA CYS A 78 -10.31 -8.98 -2.54
C CYS A 78 -11.02 -10.19 -1.93
N PHE A 79 -12.11 -9.96 -1.19
CA PHE A 79 -12.96 -11.01 -0.67
C PHE A 79 -13.57 -11.85 -1.80
N GLY A 80 -14.13 -11.22 -2.83
CA GLY A 80 -14.68 -11.91 -4.00
C GLY A 80 -13.62 -12.75 -4.73
N MET A 81 -12.42 -12.21 -4.92
CA MET A 81 -11.29 -12.96 -5.49
C MET A 81 -10.94 -14.18 -4.63
N HIS A 82 -10.89 -14.04 -3.31
CA HIS A 82 -10.62 -15.15 -2.40
C HIS A 82 -11.69 -16.23 -2.47
N VAL A 83 -12.97 -15.84 -2.54
CA VAL A 83 -14.09 -16.78 -2.70
C VAL A 83 -13.97 -17.55 -4.02
N LEU A 84 -13.59 -16.89 -5.11
CA LEU A 84 -13.37 -17.57 -6.40
C LEU A 84 -12.21 -18.57 -6.35
N VAL A 85 -11.08 -18.20 -5.74
CA VAL A 85 -9.91 -19.09 -5.62
C VAL A 85 -10.23 -20.30 -4.75
N VAL A 86 -10.71 -20.06 -3.53
CA VAL A 86 -11.02 -21.15 -2.58
C VAL A 86 -12.22 -21.98 -3.06
N GLY A 87 -13.22 -21.34 -3.65
CA GLY A 87 -14.38 -21.99 -4.27
C GLY A 87 -13.97 -22.87 -5.44
N GLY A 88 -13.10 -22.38 -6.32
CA GLY A 88 -12.56 -23.15 -7.44
C GLY A 88 -11.84 -24.43 -6.96
N ILE A 89 -10.99 -24.32 -5.94
CA ILE A 89 -10.30 -25.48 -5.35
C ILE A 89 -11.30 -26.50 -4.79
N LYS A 90 -12.35 -26.04 -4.10
CA LYS A 90 -13.41 -26.90 -3.54
C LYS A 90 -14.22 -27.59 -4.65
N SER A 91 -14.62 -26.84 -5.67
CA SER A 91 -15.38 -27.38 -6.82
C SER A 91 -14.57 -28.41 -7.61
N PHE A 92 -13.25 -28.20 -7.73
CA PHE A 92 -12.36 -29.17 -8.35
C PHE A 92 -12.37 -30.53 -7.64
N GLY A 93 -12.57 -30.56 -6.32
CA GLY A 93 -12.69 -31.82 -5.57
C GLY A 93 -13.87 -32.69 -6.00
N VAL A 94 -15.00 -32.08 -6.38
CA VAL A 94 -16.16 -32.80 -6.92
C VAL A 94 -15.92 -33.20 -8.37
N LEU A 95 -15.43 -32.26 -9.18
CA LEU A 95 -15.09 -32.48 -10.59
C LEU A 95 -14.10 -33.61 -10.79
N PHE A 96 -13.15 -33.76 -9.86
CA PHE A 96 -12.14 -34.81 -9.85
C PHE A 96 -12.75 -36.21 -9.90
N VAL A 97 -13.85 -36.45 -9.18
CA VAL A 97 -14.52 -37.76 -9.13
C VAL A 97 -15.15 -38.07 -10.49
N GLU A 98 -15.88 -37.11 -11.06
CA GLU A 98 -16.47 -37.24 -12.40
C GLU A 98 -15.43 -37.41 -13.51
N LEU A 99 -14.29 -36.70 -13.41
CA LEU A 99 -13.16 -36.80 -14.35
C LEU A 99 -12.53 -38.21 -14.30
N GLN A 100 -12.43 -38.78 -13.10
CA GLN A 100 -11.92 -40.13 -12.90
C GLN A 100 -12.82 -41.17 -13.59
N GLU A 101 -14.14 -41.01 -13.46
CA GLU A 101 -15.13 -41.91 -14.07
C GLU A 101 -15.19 -41.76 -15.59
N LYS A 102 -15.18 -40.53 -16.11
CA LYS A 102 -15.32 -40.24 -17.55
C LYS A 102 -14.10 -40.63 -18.38
N TYR A 103 -12.90 -40.46 -17.84
CA TYR A 103 -11.65 -40.73 -18.57
C TYR A 103 -11.00 -42.06 -18.17
N HIS A 104 -11.55 -42.78 -17.17
CA HIS A 104 -10.99 -44.01 -16.59
C HIS A 104 -9.53 -43.87 -16.13
N VAL A 105 -9.15 -42.68 -15.68
CA VAL A 105 -7.78 -42.34 -15.26
C VAL A 105 -7.64 -42.54 -13.75
N GLN A 106 -6.45 -42.95 -13.26
CA GLN A 106 -6.24 -43.08 -11.82
C GLN A 106 -6.27 -41.72 -11.12
N ALA A 107 -6.85 -41.69 -9.92
CA ALA A 107 -6.84 -40.53 -9.02
C ALA A 107 -5.41 -39.96 -8.78
N LYS A 108 -4.39 -40.84 -8.80
CA LYS A 108 -2.99 -40.43 -8.69
C LYS A 108 -2.57 -39.47 -9.81
N GLU A 109 -2.94 -39.75 -11.05
CA GLU A 109 -2.56 -38.91 -12.19
C GLU A 109 -3.26 -37.56 -12.14
N LEU A 110 -4.56 -37.55 -11.86
CA LEU A 110 -5.34 -36.32 -11.68
C LEU A 110 -4.81 -35.45 -10.51
N GLY A 111 -4.40 -36.07 -9.40
CA GLY A 111 -3.87 -35.35 -8.24
C GLY A 111 -2.53 -34.66 -8.52
N ILE A 112 -1.69 -35.28 -9.34
CA ILE A 112 -0.43 -34.70 -9.80
C ILE A 112 -0.68 -33.44 -10.65
N ILE A 113 -1.77 -33.37 -11.42
CA ILE A 113 -2.15 -32.17 -12.18
C ILE A 113 -2.37 -30.99 -11.26
N GLN A 114 -3.21 -31.19 -10.24
CA GLN A 114 -3.53 -30.14 -9.28
C GLN A 114 -2.25 -29.73 -8.52
N GLY A 115 -1.42 -30.68 -8.14
CA GLY A 115 -0.12 -30.43 -7.49
C GLY A 115 0.84 -29.60 -8.35
N MET A 116 0.95 -29.91 -9.64
CA MET A 116 1.77 -29.13 -10.58
C MET A 116 1.24 -27.71 -10.75
N ALA A 117 -0.08 -27.54 -10.93
CA ALA A 117 -0.70 -26.22 -11.06
C ALA A 117 -0.46 -25.34 -9.81
N PHE A 118 -0.64 -25.89 -8.61
CA PHE A 118 -0.33 -25.17 -7.37
C PHE A 118 1.16 -24.83 -7.23
N THR A 119 2.05 -25.74 -7.64
CA THR A 119 3.49 -25.50 -7.61
C THR A 119 3.87 -24.34 -8.54
N LEU A 120 3.31 -24.31 -9.75
CA LEU A 120 3.48 -23.21 -10.70
C LEU A 120 2.91 -21.89 -10.17
N MET A 121 1.71 -21.90 -9.58
CA MET A 121 1.12 -20.72 -8.96
C MET A 121 2.01 -20.13 -7.85
N MET A 122 2.58 -20.99 -7.00
CA MET A 122 3.51 -20.57 -5.96
C MET A 122 4.85 -20.08 -6.54
N ALA A 123 5.35 -20.75 -7.58
CA ALA A 123 6.54 -20.34 -8.30
C ALA A 123 6.37 -18.97 -8.97
N LEU A 124 5.20 -18.68 -9.54
CA LEU A 124 4.83 -17.38 -10.10
C LEU A 124 4.65 -16.28 -9.05
N GLY A 125 4.41 -16.64 -7.79
CA GLY A 125 4.37 -15.70 -6.67
C GLY A 125 5.69 -14.93 -6.46
N LEU A 126 6.83 -15.59 -6.69
CA LEU A 126 8.17 -14.97 -6.59
C LEU A 126 8.38 -13.88 -7.68
N PRO A 127 8.21 -14.17 -8.99
CA PRO A 127 8.21 -13.17 -10.04
C PRO A 127 7.16 -12.07 -9.84
N ALA A 128 5.95 -12.41 -9.37
CA ALA A 128 4.90 -11.43 -9.14
C ALA A 128 5.33 -10.37 -8.11
N ASN A 129 6.04 -10.78 -7.06
CA ASN A 129 6.60 -9.85 -6.07
C ASN A 129 7.66 -8.92 -6.68
N MET A 130 8.53 -9.43 -7.57
CA MET A 130 9.51 -8.60 -8.28
C MET A 130 8.84 -7.65 -9.29
N LEU A 131 7.81 -8.12 -9.99
CA LEU A 131 7.04 -7.31 -10.94
C LEU A 131 6.25 -6.20 -10.24
N ALA A 132 5.71 -6.45 -9.05
CA ALA A 132 5.01 -5.43 -8.27
C ALA A 132 5.89 -4.23 -7.90
N GLN A 133 7.22 -4.43 -7.80
CA GLN A 133 8.17 -3.34 -7.56
C GLN A 133 8.46 -2.50 -8.81
N ARG A 134 8.28 -3.05 -10.02
CA ARG A 134 8.57 -2.36 -11.30
C ARG A 134 7.34 -1.92 -12.08
N PHE A 135 6.17 -2.54 -11.85
CA PHE A 135 4.95 -2.34 -12.63
C PHE A 135 3.79 -1.85 -11.78
N ASN A 136 2.92 -1.06 -12.41
CA ASN A 136 1.69 -0.58 -11.79
C ASN A 136 0.77 -1.78 -11.48
N SER A 137 0.60 -2.09 -10.18
CA SER A 137 -0.09 -3.27 -9.65
C SER A 137 -1.47 -3.49 -10.25
N ARG A 138 -2.20 -2.42 -10.55
CA ARG A 138 -3.55 -2.48 -11.12
C ARG A 138 -3.58 -3.15 -12.48
N LYS A 139 -2.61 -2.86 -13.37
CA LYS A 139 -2.59 -3.42 -14.73
C LYS A 139 -2.25 -4.91 -14.72
N VAL A 140 -1.36 -5.33 -13.82
CA VAL A 140 -0.95 -6.74 -13.68
C VAL A 140 -2.13 -7.60 -13.22
N VAL A 141 -2.89 -7.13 -12.23
CA VAL A 141 -4.08 -7.84 -11.72
C VAL A 141 -5.15 -7.99 -12.81
N PHE A 142 -5.41 -6.93 -13.59
CA PHE A 142 -6.36 -7.00 -14.70
C PHE A 142 -5.93 -7.99 -15.79
N MET A 143 -4.65 -7.96 -16.19
CA MET A 143 -4.12 -8.90 -17.19
C MET A 143 -4.15 -10.35 -16.70
N GLY A 144 -3.83 -10.59 -15.43
CA GLY A 144 -3.92 -11.91 -14.82
C GLY A 144 -5.35 -12.44 -14.80
N GLY A 145 -6.32 -11.64 -14.35
CA GLY A 145 -7.73 -12.03 -14.35
C GLY A 145 -8.28 -12.32 -15.76
N LEU A 146 -7.88 -11.52 -16.76
CA LEU A 146 -8.27 -11.76 -18.15
C LEU A 146 -7.67 -13.06 -18.70
N LEU A 147 -6.39 -13.31 -18.40
CA LEU A 147 -5.70 -14.54 -18.81
C LEU A 147 -6.33 -15.78 -18.19
N THR A 148 -6.62 -15.75 -16.88
CA THR A 148 -7.30 -16.85 -16.18
C THR A 148 -8.71 -17.08 -16.73
N ALA A 149 -9.47 -16.02 -17.03
CA ALA A 149 -10.79 -16.15 -17.64
C ALA A 149 -10.71 -16.80 -19.03
N LEU A 150 -9.73 -16.39 -19.85
CA LEU A 150 -9.47 -17.01 -21.14
C LEU A 150 -9.05 -18.48 -20.98
N GLY A 151 -8.23 -18.81 -19.98
CA GLY A 151 -7.83 -20.18 -19.64
C GLY A 151 -9.03 -21.08 -19.36
N PHE A 152 -9.94 -20.64 -18.49
CA PHE A 152 -11.16 -21.40 -18.18
C PHE A 152 -12.07 -21.59 -19.39
N ILE A 153 -12.25 -20.55 -20.23
CA ILE A 153 -13.03 -20.66 -21.46
C ILE A 153 -12.37 -21.68 -22.39
N LEU A 154 -11.05 -21.61 -22.59
CA LEU A 154 -10.32 -22.55 -23.44
C LEU A 154 -10.46 -23.98 -22.93
N THR A 155 -10.33 -24.20 -21.62
CA THR A 155 -10.54 -25.51 -20.99
C THR A 155 -11.94 -26.05 -21.24
N ALA A 156 -12.97 -25.20 -21.23
CA ALA A 156 -14.36 -25.62 -21.48
C ALA A 156 -14.60 -26.12 -22.92
N TYR A 157 -13.83 -25.64 -23.91
CA TYR A 157 -13.96 -26.04 -25.31
C TYR A 157 -13.03 -27.20 -25.73
N MET A 158 -12.11 -27.65 -24.86
CA MET A 158 -11.12 -28.68 -25.21
C MET A 158 -11.61 -30.10 -24.89
N PRO A 159 -11.80 -30.98 -25.88
CA PRO A 159 -12.34 -32.33 -25.68
C PRO A 159 -11.28 -33.39 -25.28
N HIS A 160 -9.98 -33.09 -25.40
CA HIS A 160 -8.91 -34.05 -25.17
C HIS A 160 -8.25 -33.88 -23.80
N PHE A 161 -8.14 -34.99 -23.06
CA PHE A 161 -7.56 -35.04 -21.71
C PHE A 161 -6.12 -34.47 -21.68
N SER A 162 -5.29 -34.78 -22.69
CA SER A 162 -3.93 -34.25 -22.84
C SER A 162 -3.85 -32.73 -23.01
N LEU A 163 -4.84 -32.10 -23.62
CA LEU A 163 -4.90 -30.63 -23.77
C LEU A 163 -5.45 -29.95 -22.51
N LEU A 164 -6.26 -30.67 -21.73
CA LEU A 164 -6.68 -30.24 -20.40
C LEU A 164 -5.48 -30.10 -19.45
N TYR A 165 -4.50 -31.01 -19.53
CA TYR A 165 -3.23 -30.92 -18.75
C TYR A 165 -2.47 -29.62 -19.00
N ILE A 166 -2.32 -29.22 -20.27
CA ILE A 166 -1.52 -28.05 -20.65
C ILE A 166 -2.28 -26.75 -20.37
N THR A 167 -3.56 -26.69 -20.73
CA THR A 167 -4.37 -25.47 -20.55
C THR A 167 -4.62 -25.16 -19.08
N TYR A 168 -4.87 -26.18 -18.25
CA TYR A 168 -5.11 -25.97 -16.82
C TYR A 168 -3.84 -25.58 -16.05
N GLY A 169 -2.67 -26.10 -16.42
CA GLY A 169 -1.41 -25.82 -15.69
C GLY A 169 -0.64 -24.60 -16.18
N VAL A 170 -0.76 -24.21 -17.45
CA VAL A 170 0.05 -23.12 -18.05
C VAL A 170 -0.74 -21.83 -18.22
N ILE A 171 -2.05 -21.93 -18.47
CA ILE A 171 -2.89 -20.77 -18.84
C ILE A 171 -3.73 -20.28 -17.66
N THR A 172 -4.00 -21.14 -16.68
CA THR A 172 -4.83 -20.84 -15.52
C THR A 172 -3.97 -20.47 -14.32
#